data_AF-A0A0N1P0G4-F1
#
_entry.id   AF-A0A0N1P0G4-F1
#
_cell.length_a   1.000
_cell.length_b   1.000
_cell.length_c   1.000
_cell.angle_alpha   90.00
_cell.angle_beta   90.00
_cell.angle_gamma   90.00
#
_symmetry.space_group_name_H-M   'P 1'
#
loop_
_entity.id
_entity.type
_entity.pdbx_description
1 polymer ?
#
loop_
_entity_poly.entity_id
_entity_poly.type
_entity_poly.pdbx_seq_one_letter_code
_entity_poly.pdbx_strand_id
1 'polypeptide(L)'
;MAMQLEESDPGQLSALYDSGINVKKRIISLYVNLAELKSFIQLNQTGFKKATKKYDKVCNRDIRKNYMDKVVNPSYPFRESTIGTLDEHIKEIEQTYADVVTKGDLALGRRELRLHLREHVVWERNTVWREMIGIERKAQAANFGLRQTLLGNNNDPSQARLQGDHEESKTKEFETPVGRYRLPRWMVSSTFLTLVVILTTFAVLLMVPIMKKPEQQNCLAMLVLVSLLWATEAIPLFVTSLLVPFLVVVLRIMRSETQPHTRLDSVAATKAVFAAMWTPVIMLLLGGFTIAAALSKYHIAKMMATFVLSKAGTRARTVLITNMFVAMFLSMWISNVAAPVLCFSIIQPILRNLPADSNMSKALILGIALASNIGGAASPIASPQNIIALQNMHPGPSWGIWFFIALPVCIITILLIWLLLLISFKPGRGTTIVPIRRMKDKLNGVQYFIIFVTLATIVLWCVSHQLQDTFGDMGVIAIIPLVLFFGTGILTKEDFNNFLWTIIILAAGGLSLGKAVSSSGLLHTIAKSITEGVSDFSVYGWGEYEQPHPNLLVMGGALMCSAAMGLPTSGFPNMTAIMMEVPETGVRYLRVRHFLTRGVPSSILAGLTIVTLGYGLMVAAGL
;
A
#
# COMPACT_ATOMS: atom_id res chain seq x y z
N MET A 1 -45.71 48.41 -17.86
CA MET A 1 -44.77 48.55 -16.75
C MET A 1 -43.32 48.23 -17.16
N ALA A 2 -42.99 47.05 -17.70
CA ALA A 2 -41.63 46.75 -18.18
C ALA A 2 -41.13 47.69 -19.31
N MET A 3 -41.97 48.01 -20.30
CA MET A 3 -41.63 49.00 -21.35
C MET A 3 -41.51 50.45 -20.85
N GLN A 4 -42.06 50.79 -19.68
CA GLN A 4 -41.92 52.13 -19.08
C GLN A 4 -40.65 52.26 -18.21
N LEU A 5 -40.08 51.12 -17.77
CA LEU A 5 -38.84 51.06 -16.98
C LEU A 5 -37.59 51.02 -17.86
N GLU A 6 -37.73 50.68 -19.14
CA GLU A 6 -36.62 50.60 -20.10
C GLU A 6 -36.12 51.99 -20.56
N GLU A 7 -37.00 52.99 -20.55
CA GLU A 7 -36.66 54.38 -20.93
C GLU A 7 -36.03 55.21 -19.78
N SER A 8 -36.16 54.78 -18.52
CA SER A 8 -35.83 55.65 -17.36
C SER A 8 -34.51 55.32 -16.66
N ASP A 9 -34.06 54.05 -16.62
CA ASP A 9 -32.75 53.71 -16.00
C ASP A 9 -32.30 52.26 -16.32
N PRO A 10 -31.40 52.01 -17.29
CA PRO A 10 -31.01 50.65 -17.68
C PRO A 10 -30.33 49.85 -16.54
N GLY A 11 -29.76 50.52 -15.53
CA GLY A 11 -29.19 49.90 -14.34
C GLY A 11 -30.22 49.26 -13.40
N GLN A 12 -31.44 49.81 -13.33
CA GLN A 12 -32.51 49.26 -12.48
C GLN A 12 -33.10 47.98 -13.07
N LEU A 13 -33.20 47.88 -14.39
CA LEU A 13 -33.64 46.66 -15.07
C LEU A 13 -32.64 45.51 -14.83
N SER A 14 -31.33 45.80 -14.91
CA SER A 14 -30.27 44.83 -14.60
C SER A 14 -30.34 44.37 -13.13
N ALA A 15 -30.51 45.31 -12.18
CA ALA A 15 -30.61 44.99 -10.76
C ALA A 15 -31.85 44.15 -10.41
N LEU A 16 -32.99 44.41 -11.06
CA LEU A 16 -34.21 43.61 -10.93
C LEU A 16 -34.05 42.22 -11.54
N TYR A 17 -33.37 42.11 -12.67
CA TYR A 17 -33.07 40.84 -13.32
C TYR A 17 -32.13 39.97 -12.48
N ASP A 18 -31.05 40.55 -11.94
CA ASP A 18 -30.12 39.89 -11.03
C ASP A 18 -30.80 39.47 -9.72
N SER A 19 -31.69 40.31 -9.19
CA SER A 19 -32.51 39.99 -8.02
C SER A 19 -33.45 38.80 -8.31
N GLY A 20 -34.09 38.78 -9.48
CA GLY A 20 -34.93 37.66 -9.92
C GLY A 20 -34.16 36.35 -10.07
N ILE A 21 -32.94 36.38 -10.62
CA ILE A 21 -32.06 35.21 -10.72
C ILE A 21 -31.66 34.70 -9.33
N ASN A 22 -31.32 35.60 -8.40
CA ASN A 22 -30.95 35.24 -7.04
C ASN A 22 -32.12 34.62 -6.25
N VAL A 23 -33.33 35.17 -6.40
CA VAL A 23 -34.54 34.62 -5.79
C VAL A 23 -34.83 33.22 -6.36
N LYS A 24 -34.76 33.04 -7.69
CA LYS A 24 -34.91 31.72 -8.33
C LYS A 24 -33.91 30.70 -7.76
N LYS A 25 -32.63 31.05 -7.66
CA LYS A 25 -31.60 30.15 -7.10
C LYS A 25 -31.87 29.78 -5.64
N ARG A 26 -32.31 30.74 -4.81
CA ARG A 26 -32.66 30.50 -3.40
C ARG A 26 -33.86 29.57 -3.25
N ILE A 27 -34.90 29.76 -4.06
CA ILE A 27 -36.09 28.88 -4.05
C ILE A 27 -35.69 27.45 -4.45
N ILE A 28 -34.87 27.28 -5.49
CA ILE A 28 -34.36 25.96 -5.90
C ILE A 28 -33.54 25.31 -4.77
N SER A 29 -32.63 26.06 -4.13
CA SER A 29 -31.82 25.54 -3.04
C SER A 29 -32.65 25.12 -1.83
N LEU A 30 -33.66 25.92 -1.44
CA LEU A 30 -34.59 25.57 -0.37
C LEU A 30 -35.41 24.32 -0.70
N TYR A 31 -35.90 24.19 -1.93
CA TYR A 31 -36.61 23.00 -2.39
C TYR A 31 -35.74 21.74 -2.26
N VAL A 32 -34.49 21.81 -2.74
CA VAL A 32 -33.52 20.71 -2.66
C VAL A 32 -33.28 20.31 -1.20
N ASN A 33 -32.99 21.28 -0.31
CA ASN A 33 -32.74 21.01 1.10
C ASN A 33 -33.94 20.33 1.81
N LEU A 34 -35.17 20.76 1.52
CA LEU A 34 -36.36 20.16 2.12
C LEU A 34 -36.66 18.76 1.56
N ALA A 35 -36.47 18.56 0.26
CA ALA A 35 -36.61 17.25 -0.38
C ALA A 35 -35.56 16.26 0.16
N GLU A 36 -34.33 16.73 0.38
CA GLU A 36 -33.26 15.95 1.02
C GLU A 36 -33.57 15.64 2.47
N LEU A 37 -34.07 16.61 3.25
CA LEU A 37 -34.50 16.39 4.62
C LEU A 37 -35.59 15.30 4.69
N LYS A 38 -36.56 15.34 3.76
CA LYS A 38 -37.61 14.32 3.66
C LYS A 38 -37.02 12.95 3.36
N SER A 39 -36.15 12.87 2.35
CA SER A 39 -35.44 11.64 1.97
C SER A 39 -34.59 11.09 3.13
N PHE A 40 -33.89 11.97 3.84
CA PHE A 40 -33.04 11.64 4.98
C PHE A 40 -33.86 11.03 6.12
N ILE A 41 -35.02 11.60 6.47
CA ILE A 41 -35.92 11.04 7.49
C ILE A 41 -36.36 9.62 7.09
N GLN A 42 -36.83 9.44 5.85
CA GLN A 42 -37.31 8.14 5.35
C GLN A 42 -36.20 7.07 5.31
N LEU A 43 -35.00 7.47 4.87
CA LEU A 43 -33.82 6.61 4.82
C LEU A 43 -33.38 6.18 6.22
N ASN A 44 -33.34 7.11 7.18
CA ASN A 44 -32.96 6.79 8.56
C ASN A 44 -33.98 5.88 9.24
N GLN A 45 -35.29 6.10 9.03
CA GLN A 45 -36.33 5.20 9.56
C GLN A 45 -36.16 3.78 9.00
N THR A 46 -35.88 3.68 7.69
CA THR A 46 -35.57 2.40 7.03
C THR A 46 -34.26 1.79 7.56
N GLY A 47 -33.26 2.63 7.84
CA GLY A 47 -31.98 2.26 8.44
C GLY A 47 -32.15 1.60 9.80
N PHE A 48 -32.87 2.24 10.72
CA PHE A 48 -33.20 1.68 12.03
C PHE A 48 -33.96 0.35 11.91
N LYS A 49 -34.93 0.25 11.00
CA LYS A 49 -35.67 -1.00 10.73
C LYS A 49 -34.78 -2.13 10.20
N LYS A 50 -33.79 -1.82 9.35
CA LYS A 50 -32.82 -2.79 8.82
C LYS A 50 -31.78 -3.19 9.88
N ALA A 51 -31.31 -2.23 10.68
CA ALA A 51 -30.34 -2.46 11.75
C ALA A 51 -30.92 -3.39 12.82
N THR A 52 -32.12 -3.08 13.32
CA THR A 52 -32.83 -3.93 14.29
C THR A 52 -33.15 -5.32 13.72
N LYS A 53 -33.61 -5.41 12.47
CA LYS A 53 -33.80 -6.72 11.79
C LYS A 53 -32.51 -7.54 11.72
N LYS A 54 -31.37 -6.90 11.44
CA LYS A 54 -30.07 -7.58 11.38
C LYS A 54 -29.62 -8.01 12.78
N TYR A 55 -29.82 -7.18 13.79
CA TYR A 55 -29.56 -7.52 15.19
C TYR A 55 -30.37 -8.74 15.63
N ASP A 56 -31.69 -8.74 15.40
CA ASP A 56 -32.59 -9.85 15.69
C ASP A 56 -32.11 -11.16 15.04
N LYS A 57 -31.71 -11.10 13.76
CA LYS A 57 -31.19 -12.25 13.01
C LYS A 57 -29.85 -12.77 13.55
N VAL A 58 -28.97 -11.90 14.03
CA VAL A 58 -27.62 -12.26 14.51
C VAL A 58 -27.66 -12.76 15.96
N CYS A 59 -28.48 -12.13 16.79
CA CYS A 59 -28.56 -12.40 18.23
C CYS A 59 -29.71 -13.35 18.63
N ASN A 60 -30.51 -13.81 17.66
CA ASN A 60 -31.68 -14.67 17.85
C ASN A 60 -32.69 -14.08 18.87
N ARG A 61 -33.09 -12.83 18.66
CA ARG A 61 -34.07 -12.07 19.46
C ARG A 61 -35.14 -11.43 18.55
N ASP A 62 -36.21 -10.89 19.11
CA ASP A 62 -37.25 -10.13 18.39
C ASP A 62 -37.51 -8.77 19.05
N ILE A 63 -36.51 -7.89 19.01
CA ILE A 63 -36.60 -6.55 19.61
C ILE A 63 -37.11 -5.49 18.62
N ARG A 64 -37.11 -5.78 17.31
CA ARG A 64 -37.44 -4.80 16.27
C ARG A 64 -38.78 -4.13 16.48
N LYS A 65 -39.87 -4.88 16.72
CA LYS A 65 -41.21 -4.29 16.89
C LYS A 65 -41.21 -3.33 18.09
N ASN A 66 -40.80 -3.83 19.25
CA ASN A 66 -40.80 -3.09 20.50
C ASN A 66 -39.92 -1.81 20.43
N TYR A 67 -38.74 -1.90 19.82
CA TYR A 67 -37.83 -0.76 19.67
C TYR A 67 -38.35 0.29 18.67
N MET A 68 -38.89 -0.17 17.53
CA MET A 68 -39.46 0.75 16.54
C MET A 68 -40.66 1.51 17.12
N ASP A 69 -41.55 0.83 17.84
CA ASP A 69 -42.79 1.42 18.33
C ASP A 69 -42.57 2.31 19.56
N LYS A 70 -41.62 1.97 20.44
CA LYS A 70 -41.36 2.75 21.67
C LYS A 70 -40.34 3.86 21.52
N VAL A 71 -39.39 3.72 20.59
CA VAL A 71 -38.25 4.64 20.49
C VAL A 71 -38.24 5.39 19.17
N VAL A 72 -38.29 4.68 18.04
CA VAL A 72 -38.07 5.31 16.72
C VAL A 72 -39.31 6.07 16.26
N ASN A 73 -40.46 5.42 16.11
CA ASN A 73 -41.70 6.05 15.62
C ASN A 73 -42.18 7.26 16.46
N PRO A 74 -42.11 7.26 17.81
CA PRO A 74 -42.55 8.41 18.61
C PRO A 74 -41.53 9.56 18.66
N SER A 75 -40.31 9.37 18.14
CA SER A 75 -39.30 10.42 18.09
C SER A 75 -39.71 11.52 17.10
N TYR A 76 -39.45 12.77 17.47
CA TYR A 76 -39.85 13.97 16.71
C TYR A 76 -39.66 13.87 15.17
N PRO A 77 -38.50 13.42 14.65
CA PRO A 77 -38.27 13.38 13.20
C PRO A 77 -39.17 12.40 12.44
N PHE A 78 -39.72 11.37 13.10
CA PHE A 78 -40.48 10.30 12.46
C PHE A 78 -41.99 10.37 12.72
N ARG A 79 -42.45 11.38 13.48
CA ARG A 79 -43.87 11.62 13.73
C ARG A 79 -44.57 12.00 12.42
N GLU A 80 -45.78 11.49 12.23
CA GLU A 80 -46.60 11.85 11.07
C GLU A 80 -46.88 13.35 10.99
N SER A 81 -47.04 14.03 12.14
CA SER A 81 -47.21 15.49 12.19
C SER A 81 -46.01 16.23 11.59
N THR A 82 -44.79 15.80 11.90
CA THR A 82 -43.55 16.44 11.42
C THR A 82 -43.37 16.23 9.91
N ILE A 83 -43.69 15.03 9.42
CA ILE A 83 -43.66 14.71 7.98
C ILE A 83 -44.73 15.53 7.24
N GLY A 84 -45.91 15.72 7.85
CA GLY A 84 -46.97 16.57 7.33
C GLY A 84 -46.53 18.03 7.17
N THR A 85 -45.94 18.62 8.21
CA THR A 85 -45.40 20.00 8.15
C THR A 85 -44.32 20.15 7.07
N LEU A 86 -43.45 19.14 6.92
CA LEU A 86 -42.44 19.15 5.86
C LEU A 86 -43.06 19.11 4.46
N ASP A 87 -44.12 18.33 4.27
CA ASP A 87 -44.85 18.24 3.01
C ASP A 87 -45.63 19.52 2.67
N GLU A 88 -46.11 20.24 3.69
CA GLU A 88 -46.70 21.57 3.53
C GLU A 88 -45.66 22.58 3.05
N HIS A 89 -44.49 22.66 3.69
CA HIS A 89 -43.43 23.57 3.25
C HIS A 89 -42.89 23.28 1.85
N ILE A 90 -42.81 22.01 1.46
CA ILE A 90 -42.46 21.63 0.08
C ILE A 90 -43.51 22.17 -0.91
N LYS A 91 -44.81 22.07 -0.58
CA LYS A 91 -45.90 22.59 -1.42
C LYS A 91 -45.87 24.12 -1.50
N GLU A 92 -45.60 24.81 -0.39
CA GLU A 92 -45.46 26.28 -0.35
C GLU A 92 -44.34 26.74 -1.29
N ILE A 93 -43.21 26.03 -1.32
CA ILE A 93 -42.09 26.35 -2.21
C ILE A 93 -42.41 26.02 -3.67
N GLU A 94 -43.13 24.93 -3.95
CA GLU A 94 -43.61 24.63 -5.31
C GLU A 94 -44.55 25.74 -5.83
N GLN A 95 -45.44 26.26 -4.97
CA GLN A 95 -46.31 27.40 -5.30
C GLN A 95 -45.50 28.69 -5.51
N THR A 96 -44.59 29.01 -4.59
CA THR A 96 -43.73 30.20 -4.69
C THR A 96 -42.88 30.17 -5.96
N TYR A 97 -42.33 29.01 -6.34
CA TYR A 97 -41.59 28.86 -7.58
C TYR A 97 -42.49 29.06 -8.81
N ALA A 98 -43.72 28.56 -8.76
CA ALA A 98 -44.67 28.69 -9.85
C ALA A 98 -45.06 30.17 -10.08
N ASP A 99 -45.31 30.90 -9.00
CA ASP A 99 -45.69 32.31 -9.06
C ASP A 99 -44.54 33.19 -9.57
N VAL A 100 -43.30 32.91 -9.15
CA VAL A 100 -42.13 33.73 -9.50
C VAL A 100 -41.55 33.40 -10.88
N VAL A 101 -41.52 32.12 -11.27
CA VAL A 101 -40.77 31.66 -12.45
C VAL A 101 -41.69 31.22 -13.59
N THR A 102 -42.76 30.48 -13.29
CA THR A 102 -43.61 29.85 -14.32
C THR A 102 -44.93 30.58 -14.56
N LYS A 103 -45.05 31.82 -14.05
CA LYS A 103 -46.23 32.69 -14.22
C LYS A 103 -47.54 32.01 -13.78
N GLY A 104 -47.49 31.24 -12.70
CA GLY A 104 -48.64 30.53 -12.11
C GLY A 104 -48.86 29.10 -12.61
N ASP A 105 -48.03 28.57 -13.53
CA ASP A 105 -48.12 27.16 -13.94
C ASP A 105 -47.41 26.25 -12.92
N LEU A 106 -48.20 25.70 -12.01
CA LEU A 106 -47.73 24.82 -10.94
C LEU A 106 -47.20 23.47 -11.46
N ALA A 107 -47.72 22.95 -12.57
CA ALA A 107 -47.28 21.68 -13.14
C ALA A 107 -45.88 21.80 -13.77
N LEU A 108 -45.64 22.91 -14.48
CA LEU A 108 -44.34 23.23 -15.06
C LEU A 108 -43.31 23.50 -13.94
N GLY A 109 -43.67 24.29 -12.92
CA GLY A 109 -42.79 24.62 -11.80
C GLY A 109 -42.31 23.37 -11.04
N ARG A 110 -43.23 22.45 -10.74
CA ARG A 110 -42.88 21.16 -10.13
C ARG A 110 -41.95 20.31 -11.00
N ARG A 111 -42.12 20.33 -12.33
CA ARG A 111 -41.27 19.56 -13.26
C ARG A 111 -39.84 20.10 -13.26
N GLU A 112 -39.66 21.42 -13.29
CA GLU A 112 -38.33 22.04 -13.24
C GLU A 112 -37.62 21.82 -11.90
N LEU A 113 -38.31 22.01 -10.78
CA LEU A 113 -37.76 21.75 -9.44
C LEU A 113 -37.29 20.31 -9.28
N ARG A 114 -38.05 19.33 -9.80
CA ARG A 114 -37.65 17.91 -9.81
C ARG A 114 -36.45 17.63 -10.70
N LEU A 115 -36.27 18.35 -11.81
CA LEU A 115 -35.07 18.22 -12.65
C LEU A 115 -33.82 18.69 -11.90
N HIS A 116 -33.89 19.85 -11.24
CA HIS A 116 -32.79 20.35 -10.42
C HIS A 116 -32.46 19.42 -9.24
N LEU A 117 -33.48 18.85 -8.59
CA LEU A 117 -33.27 17.83 -7.56
C LEU A 117 -32.55 16.59 -8.13
N ARG A 118 -32.93 16.13 -9.31
CA ARG A 118 -32.27 14.97 -9.96
C ARG A 118 -30.81 15.26 -10.30
N GLU A 119 -30.51 16.46 -10.80
CA GLU A 119 -29.14 16.90 -11.08
C GLU A 119 -28.31 16.97 -9.80
N HIS A 120 -28.88 17.55 -8.73
CA HIS A 120 -28.23 17.62 -7.42
C HIS A 120 -27.92 16.23 -6.85
N VAL A 121 -28.90 15.32 -6.86
CA VAL A 121 -28.72 13.93 -6.39
C VAL A 121 -27.66 13.18 -7.21
N VAL A 122 -27.59 13.40 -8.53
CA VAL A 122 -26.54 12.82 -9.37
C VAL A 122 -25.17 13.41 -9.03
N TRP A 123 -25.10 14.71 -8.80
CA TRP A 123 -23.88 15.40 -8.39
C TRP A 123 -23.40 14.93 -7.01
N GLU A 124 -24.28 14.87 -6.00
CA GLU A 124 -24.00 14.29 -4.68
C GLU A 124 -23.54 12.85 -4.77
N ARG A 125 -24.23 11.99 -5.53
CA ARG A 125 -23.82 10.60 -5.69
C ARG A 125 -22.41 10.52 -6.28
N ASN A 126 -22.05 11.39 -7.21
CA ASN A 126 -20.72 11.41 -7.81
C ASN A 126 -19.66 12.02 -6.89
N THR A 127 -19.99 13.03 -6.08
CA THR A 127 -19.07 13.66 -5.13
C THR A 127 -18.89 12.83 -3.87
N VAL A 128 -19.97 12.35 -3.25
CA VAL A 128 -19.93 11.41 -2.12
C VAL A 128 -19.26 10.11 -2.52
N TRP A 129 -19.49 9.58 -3.73
CA TRP A 129 -18.75 8.40 -4.20
C TRP A 129 -17.27 8.71 -4.43
N ARG A 130 -16.91 9.88 -4.98
CA ARG A 130 -15.50 10.31 -5.06
C ARG A 130 -14.88 10.53 -3.69
N GLU A 131 -15.59 11.08 -2.73
CA GLU A 131 -15.12 11.31 -1.36
C GLU A 131 -15.03 10.00 -0.59
N MET A 132 -15.99 9.09 -0.73
CA MET A 132 -15.98 7.76 -0.12
C MET A 132 -14.87 6.92 -0.71
N ILE A 133 -14.67 6.93 -2.04
CA ILE A 133 -13.48 6.36 -2.68
C ILE A 133 -12.22 7.10 -2.23
N GLY A 134 -12.27 8.41 -2.03
CA GLY A 134 -11.15 9.20 -1.52
C GLY A 134 -10.78 8.80 -0.09
N ILE A 135 -11.77 8.53 0.77
CA ILE A 135 -11.61 8.05 2.14
C ILE A 135 -11.16 6.59 2.14
N GLU A 136 -11.68 5.75 1.25
CA GLU A 136 -11.28 4.35 1.11
C GLU A 136 -9.87 4.23 0.54
N ARG A 137 -9.49 5.08 -0.43
CA ARG A 137 -8.12 5.25 -0.93
C ARG A 137 -7.20 5.86 0.11
N LYS A 138 -7.67 6.81 0.93
CA LYS A 138 -6.90 7.38 2.05
C LYS A 138 -6.75 6.37 3.19
N ALA A 139 -7.75 5.52 3.44
CA ALA A 139 -7.71 4.45 4.43
C ALA A 139 -6.83 3.29 3.95
N GLN A 140 -6.89 2.97 2.65
CA GLN A 140 -5.94 2.05 2.02
C GLN A 140 -4.53 2.64 2.02
N ALA A 141 -4.34 3.91 1.65
CA ALA A 141 -3.04 4.61 1.70
C ALA A 141 -2.50 4.77 3.13
N ALA A 142 -3.36 4.97 4.12
CA ALA A 142 -3.02 4.98 5.54
C ALA A 142 -2.64 3.58 6.03
N ASN A 143 -3.30 2.52 5.53
CA ASN A 143 -2.87 1.14 5.72
C ASN A 143 -1.54 0.83 5.01
N PHE A 144 -1.14 1.61 4.00
CA PHE A 144 0.16 1.51 3.34
C PHE A 144 1.29 2.30 4.04
N GLY A 145 1.02 2.95 5.18
CA GLY A 145 2.05 3.43 6.10
C GLY A 145 3.09 4.39 5.49
N LEU A 146 2.75 5.09 4.39
CA LEU A 146 3.64 6.06 3.76
C LEU A 146 3.93 7.19 4.76
N ARG A 147 5.17 7.22 5.24
CA ARG A 147 5.67 8.20 6.20
C ARG A 147 5.71 9.60 5.57
N GLN A 148 5.68 10.59 6.45
CA GLN A 148 5.69 12.04 6.22
C GLN A 148 6.62 12.49 5.09
N THR A 149 6.12 13.34 4.20
CA THR A 149 6.95 14.10 3.25
C THR A 149 7.28 15.48 3.83
N LEU A 150 8.35 16.13 3.35
CA LEU A 150 8.84 17.45 3.78
C LEU A 150 7.78 18.56 3.91
N LEU A 151 6.63 18.41 3.24
CA LEU A 151 5.48 19.33 3.24
C LEU A 151 4.18 18.68 3.74
N GLY A 152 4.21 17.40 4.11
CA GLY A 152 3.06 16.63 4.58
C GLY A 152 2.74 16.93 6.03
N ASN A 153 1.62 17.60 6.28
CA ASN A 153 1.16 17.93 7.63
C ASN A 153 0.89 16.65 8.44
N ASN A 154 1.18 16.68 9.75
CA ASN A 154 0.78 15.62 10.68
C ASN A 154 -0.75 15.49 10.64
N ASN A 155 -1.26 14.39 10.11
CA ASN A 155 -2.67 14.04 10.25
C ASN A 155 -2.86 13.25 11.55
N ASP A 156 -2.70 13.94 12.68
CA ASP A 156 -3.33 13.49 13.92
C ASP A 156 -4.85 13.65 13.71
N PRO A 157 -5.70 12.62 13.92
CA PRO A 157 -7.14 12.72 13.69
C PRO A 157 -7.81 13.83 14.52
N SER A 158 -7.19 14.21 15.64
CA SER A 158 -7.56 15.32 16.51
C SER A 158 -7.29 16.71 15.91
N GLN A 159 -6.47 16.80 14.86
CA GLN A 159 -6.11 18.02 14.11
C GLN A 159 -6.66 18.01 12.68
N ALA A 160 -7.59 17.11 12.37
CA ALA A 160 -8.26 17.07 11.08
C ALA A 160 -9.05 18.38 10.89
N ARG A 161 -8.55 19.23 9.98
CA ARG A 161 -9.09 20.56 9.69
C ARG A 161 -10.56 20.47 9.30
N LEU A 162 -11.38 21.33 9.89
CA LEU A 162 -12.75 21.53 9.47
C LEU A 162 -12.77 22.55 8.32
N GLN A 163 -13.82 22.53 7.51
CA GLN A 163 -13.96 23.46 6.39
C GLN A 163 -14.16 24.88 6.94
N GLY A 164 -13.12 25.73 6.86
CA GLY A 164 -13.14 27.10 7.39
C GLY A 164 -11.90 27.52 8.20
N ASP A 165 -11.01 26.60 8.55
CA ASP A 165 -9.78 26.94 9.30
C ASP A 165 -8.77 27.72 8.43
N HIS A 166 -8.31 28.88 8.93
CA HIS A 166 -7.27 29.68 8.29
C HIS A 166 -5.88 29.04 8.41
N GLU A 167 -5.05 29.22 7.38
CA GLU A 167 -3.69 28.65 7.32
C GLU A 167 -2.73 29.38 8.26
N GLU A 168 -2.61 28.93 9.52
CA GLU A 168 -1.54 29.40 10.40
C GLU A 168 -0.19 28.78 9.99
N SER A 169 0.58 29.50 9.16
CA SER A 169 2.00 29.19 8.93
C SER A 169 2.79 29.45 10.21
N LYS A 170 2.92 28.41 11.05
CA LYS A 170 3.71 28.48 12.27
C LYS A 170 5.18 28.74 11.90
N THR A 171 5.65 29.96 12.05
CA THR A 171 7.08 30.33 11.92
C THR A 171 7.82 30.04 13.24
N LYS A 172 9.14 29.90 13.18
CA LYS A 172 10.00 29.79 14.38
C LYS A 172 10.97 30.95 14.36
N GLU A 173 10.93 31.80 15.38
CA GLU A 173 11.81 32.97 15.49
C GLU A 173 13.13 32.54 16.14
N PHE A 174 14.26 32.92 15.53
CA PHE A 174 15.59 32.76 16.11
C PHE A 174 16.19 34.14 16.40
N GLU A 175 16.66 34.34 17.62
CA GLU A 175 17.43 35.52 18.01
C GLU A 175 18.92 35.23 17.80
N THR A 176 19.54 35.87 16.81
CA THR A 176 21.00 35.87 16.62
C THR A 176 21.57 37.24 16.99
N PRO A 177 22.87 37.36 17.34
CA PRO A 177 23.48 38.63 17.76
C PRO A 177 23.49 39.74 16.68
N VAL A 178 23.04 39.43 15.44
CA VAL A 178 22.96 40.36 14.31
C VAL A 178 21.49 40.67 13.93
N GLY A 179 20.50 40.08 14.60
CA GLY A 179 19.07 40.39 14.39
C GLY A 179 18.11 39.22 14.61
N ARG A 180 16.81 39.50 14.53
CA ARG A 180 15.73 38.49 14.63
C ARG A 180 15.36 37.97 13.24
N TYR A 181 15.61 36.69 12.99
CA TYR A 181 15.24 36.04 11.73
C TYR A 181 14.02 35.13 11.89
N ARG A 182 12.99 35.36 11.07
CA ARG A 182 11.78 34.53 10.99
C ARG A 182 11.99 33.47 9.93
N LEU A 183 12.29 32.25 10.37
CA LEU A 183 12.40 31.11 9.45
C LEU A 183 11.09 30.30 9.47
N PRO A 184 10.57 29.92 8.29
CA PRO A 184 9.51 28.92 8.21
C PRO A 184 9.94 27.62 8.92
N ARG A 185 9.06 27.00 9.71
CA ARG A 185 9.40 25.79 10.48
C ARG A 185 9.91 24.62 9.61
N TRP A 186 9.54 24.57 8.33
CA TRP A 186 10.01 23.54 7.39
C TRP A 186 11.51 23.60 7.14
N MET A 187 12.12 24.80 7.12
CA MET A 187 13.58 24.98 6.92
C MET A 187 14.42 24.52 8.13
N VAL A 188 13.78 24.35 9.29
CA VAL A 188 14.45 23.88 10.53
C VAL A 188 13.95 22.49 10.93
N SER A 189 13.25 21.81 10.03
CA SER A 189 12.86 20.42 10.22
C SER A 189 14.09 19.51 10.13
N SER A 190 14.11 18.44 10.92
CA SER A 190 15.21 17.46 10.91
C SER A 190 15.41 16.85 9.51
N THR A 191 14.34 16.69 8.74
CA THR A 191 14.36 16.17 7.37
C THR A 191 15.00 17.14 6.37
N PHE A 192 14.78 18.45 6.54
CA PHE A 192 15.44 19.46 5.70
C PHE A 192 16.94 19.52 5.98
N LEU A 193 17.35 19.49 7.26
CA LEU A 193 18.77 19.42 7.63
C LEU A 193 19.46 18.17 7.07
N THR A 194 18.82 17.00 7.18
CA THR A 194 19.38 15.77 6.57
C THR A 194 19.50 15.91 5.06
N LEU A 195 18.52 16.51 4.39
CA LEU A 195 18.57 16.73 2.94
C LEU A 195 19.74 17.66 2.56
N VAL A 196 19.94 18.75 3.31
CA VAL A 196 21.08 19.67 3.09
C VAL A 196 22.40 18.93 3.24
N VAL A 197 22.58 18.13 4.31
CA VAL A 197 23.80 17.34 4.51
C VAL A 197 24.03 16.37 3.34
N ILE A 198 22.98 15.69 2.88
CA ILE A 198 23.08 14.76 1.74
C ILE A 198 23.50 15.49 0.46
N LEU A 199 22.89 16.64 0.15
CA LEU A 199 23.23 17.44 -1.03
C LEU A 199 24.65 18.02 -0.95
N THR A 200 25.08 18.46 0.24
CA THR A 200 26.47 18.91 0.43
C THR A 200 27.46 17.77 0.23
N THR A 201 27.17 16.57 0.74
CA THR A 201 28.01 15.38 0.54
C THR A 201 28.13 15.04 -0.94
N PHE A 202 27.01 15.10 -1.68
CA PHE A 202 26.99 14.90 -3.13
C PHE A 202 27.83 15.94 -3.88
N ALA A 203 27.70 17.22 -3.55
CA ALA A 203 28.48 18.30 -4.17
C ALA A 203 29.99 18.13 -3.91
N VAL A 204 30.37 17.79 -2.67
CA VAL A 204 31.77 17.49 -2.32
C VAL A 204 32.29 16.30 -3.12
N LEU A 205 31.53 15.22 -3.22
CA LEU A 205 31.92 14.05 -4.02
C LEU A 205 32.05 14.35 -5.51
N LEU A 206 31.32 15.32 -6.07
CA LEU A 206 31.55 15.74 -7.46
C LEU A 206 32.83 16.54 -7.65
N MET A 207 33.24 17.31 -6.63
CA MET A 207 34.40 18.20 -6.72
C MET A 207 35.72 17.51 -6.36
N VAL A 208 35.72 16.56 -5.43
CA VAL A 208 36.93 15.87 -4.97
C VAL A 208 37.27 14.72 -5.92
N PRO A 209 38.41 14.76 -6.65
CA PRO A 209 38.76 13.73 -7.63
C PRO A 209 39.26 12.45 -6.93
N ILE A 210 38.34 11.52 -6.67
CA ILE A 210 38.63 10.21 -6.06
C ILE A 210 38.99 9.17 -7.13
N MET A 211 38.27 9.20 -8.26
CA MET A 211 38.37 8.25 -9.36
C MET A 211 39.11 8.85 -10.55
N LYS A 212 39.85 8.01 -11.29
CA LYS A 212 40.64 8.43 -12.46
C LYS A 212 39.77 8.85 -13.66
N LYS A 213 38.56 8.29 -13.78
CA LYS A 213 37.65 8.56 -14.89
C LYS A 213 36.44 9.39 -14.42
N PRO A 214 36.03 10.42 -15.18
CA PRO A 214 34.93 11.28 -14.79
C PRO A 214 33.59 10.53 -14.72
N GLU A 215 33.40 9.49 -15.55
CA GLU A 215 32.18 8.67 -15.51
C GLU A 215 32.07 7.89 -14.20
N GLN A 216 33.19 7.36 -13.70
CA GLN A 216 33.25 6.62 -12.43
C GLN A 216 33.04 7.57 -11.24
N GLN A 217 33.65 8.76 -11.28
CA GLN A 217 33.49 9.78 -10.24
C GLN A 217 32.03 10.21 -10.12
N ASN A 218 31.42 10.57 -11.24
CA ASN A 218 30.03 11.00 -11.30
C ASN A 218 29.07 9.89 -10.87
N CYS A 219 29.38 8.64 -11.26
CA CYS A 219 28.61 7.48 -10.83
C CYS A 219 28.71 7.25 -9.32
N LEU A 220 29.90 7.39 -8.73
CA LEU A 220 30.12 7.25 -7.29
C LEU A 220 29.33 8.31 -6.51
N ALA A 221 29.41 9.57 -6.93
CA ALA A 221 28.66 10.65 -6.31
C ALA A 221 27.14 10.39 -6.35
N MET A 222 26.61 10.00 -7.51
CA MET A 222 25.20 9.64 -7.68
C MET A 222 24.82 8.44 -6.79
N LEU A 223 25.65 7.39 -6.75
CA LEU A 223 25.39 6.19 -5.95
C LEU A 223 25.28 6.55 -4.46
N VAL A 224 26.22 7.33 -3.93
CA VAL A 224 26.17 7.79 -2.53
C VAL A 224 24.93 8.65 -2.26
N LEU A 225 24.61 9.59 -3.16
CA LEU A 225 23.42 10.42 -3.05
C LEU A 225 22.14 9.57 -2.97
N VAL A 226 21.95 8.65 -3.91
CA VAL A 226 20.77 7.79 -3.98
C VAL A 226 20.69 6.86 -2.76
N SER A 227 21.80 6.25 -2.35
CA SER A 227 21.86 5.40 -1.16
C SER A 227 21.51 6.17 0.12
N LEU A 228 22.01 7.40 0.29
CA LEU A 228 21.67 8.23 1.45
C LEU A 228 20.20 8.68 1.43
N LEU A 229 19.66 9.03 0.27
CA LEU A 229 18.24 9.40 0.12
C LEU A 229 17.31 8.21 0.40
N TRP A 230 17.65 7.00 -0.03
CA TRP A 230 16.89 5.79 0.31
C TRP A 230 17.03 5.41 1.79
N ALA A 231 18.23 5.51 2.36
CA ALA A 231 18.47 5.14 3.76
C ALA A 231 17.79 6.10 4.75
N THR A 232 17.74 7.39 4.42
CA THR A 232 17.13 8.42 5.28
C THR A 232 15.65 8.66 4.99
N GLU A 233 15.15 8.17 3.85
CA GLU A 233 13.80 8.46 3.34
C GLU A 233 13.45 9.97 3.36
N ALA A 234 14.46 10.84 3.16
CA ALA A 234 14.28 12.29 3.21
C ALA A 234 13.26 12.79 2.15
N ILE A 235 13.17 12.06 1.03
CA ILE A 235 12.12 12.15 0.02
C ILE A 235 11.55 10.74 -0.24
N PRO A 236 10.31 10.62 -0.77
CA PRO A 236 9.73 9.30 -1.05
C PRO A 236 10.62 8.44 -1.94
N LEU A 237 10.72 7.14 -1.62
CA LEU A 237 11.60 6.19 -2.32
C LEU A 237 11.44 6.19 -3.85
N PHE A 238 10.19 6.28 -4.34
CA PHE A 238 9.91 6.31 -5.77
C PHE A 238 10.39 7.61 -6.44
N VAL A 239 10.43 8.73 -5.72
CA VAL A 239 10.94 10.02 -6.22
C VAL A 239 12.45 9.94 -6.37
N THR A 240 13.15 9.37 -5.39
CA THR A 240 14.59 9.08 -5.50
C THR A 240 14.87 8.18 -6.71
N SER A 241 14.03 7.17 -6.96
CA SER A 241 14.17 6.29 -8.12
C SER A 241 13.94 6.99 -9.47
N LEU A 242 13.02 7.96 -9.54
CA LEU A 242 12.83 8.81 -10.73
C LEU A 242 13.97 9.82 -10.93
N LEU A 243 14.66 10.20 -9.84
CA LEU A 243 15.84 11.05 -9.91
C LEU A 243 17.05 10.34 -10.56
N VAL A 244 17.13 9.01 -10.48
CA VAL A 244 18.23 8.22 -11.06
C VAL A 244 18.42 8.47 -12.56
N PRO A 245 17.44 8.25 -13.45
CA PRO A 245 17.63 8.47 -14.89
C PRO A 245 18.00 9.91 -15.21
N PHE A 246 17.45 10.89 -14.47
CA PHE A 246 17.82 12.29 -14.59
C PHE A 246 19.31 12.51 -14.29
N LEU A 247 19.80 12.00 -13.16
CA LEU A 247 21.21 12.12 -12.76
C LEU A 247 22.15 11.38 -13.73
N VAL A 248 21.76 10.19 -14.20
CA VAL A 248 22.53 9.40 -15.17
C VAL A 248 22.80 10.20 -16.45
N VAL A 249 21.79 10.91 -16.95
CA VAL A 249 21.89 11.71 -18.19
C VAL A 249 22.64 13.02 -17.93
N VAL A 250 22.27 13.78 -16.90
CA VAL A 250 22.89 15.09 -16.59
C VAL A 250 24.37 14.95 -16.24
N LEU A 251 24.72 13.93 -15.47
CA LEU A 251 26.11 13.65 -15.10
C LEU A 251 26.86 12.85 -16.18
N ARG A 252 26.20 12.51 -17.31
CA ARG A 252 26.73 11.71 -18.42
C ARG A 252 27.52 10.49 -17.94
N ILE A 253 26.85 9.58 -17.23
CA ILE A 253 27.51 8.44 -16.55
C ILE A 253 27.75 7.25 -17.50
N MET A 254 26.85 7.02 -18.47
CA MET A 254 26.89 5.83 -19.32
C MET A 254 28.00 5.88 -20.37
N ARG A 255 28.55 4.69 -20.70
CA ARG A 255 29.61 4.47 -21.70
C ARG A 255 29.19 3.44 -22.75
N SER A 256 29.79 3.54 -23.95
CA SER A 256 29.47 2.69 -25.09
C SER A 256 29.84 1.24 -24.75
N GLU A 257 29.01 0.30 -25.18
CA GLU A 257 29.28 -1.13 -25.04
C GLU A 257 30.35 -1.60 -26.04
N THR A 258 30.58 -0.85 -27.13
CA THR A 258 31.67 -1.13 -28.09
C THR A 258 33.01 -0.56 -27.63
N GLN A 259 34.08 -1.33 -27.81
CA GLN A 259 35.43 -0.85 -27.56
C GLN A 259 35.88 0.10 -28.69
N PRO A 260 36.51 1.25 -28.39
CA PRO A 260 36.83 1.77 -27.07
C PRO A 260 35.58 2.34 -26.36
N HIS A 261 35.43 2.02 -25.08
CA HIS A 261 34.30 2.42 -24.23
C HIS A 261 34.29 3.94 -23.97
N THR A 262 33.78 4.72 -24.92
CA THR A 262 33.66 6.18 -24.85
C THR A 262 32.37 6.60 -24.13
N ARG A 263 32.36 7.83 -23.64
CA ARG A 263 31.19 8.42 -22.96
C ARG A 263 30.04 8.57 -23.94
N LEU A 264 28.83 8.13 -23.55
CA LEU A 264 27.65 8.34 -24.40
C LEU A 264 27.30 9.82 -24.47
N ASP A 265 26.78 10.22 -25.63
CA ASP A 265 26.03 11.45 -25.73
C ASP A 265 24.73 11.37 -24.89
N SER A 266 24.27 12.52 -24.41
CA SER A 266 23.07 12.68 -23.59
C SER A 266 21.82 12.00 -24.19
N VAL A 267 21.62 12.07 -25.51
CA VAL A 267 20.45 11.46 -26.17
C VAL A 267 20.55 9.94 -26.20
N ALA A 268 21.75 9.41 -26.46
CA ALA A 268 21.99 7.97 -26.45
C ALA A 268 21.88 7.41 -25.02
N ALA A 269 22.43 8.11 -24.02
CA ALA A 269 22.34 7.74 -22.61
C ALA A 269 20.88 7.71 -22.15
N THR A 270 20.06 8.66 -22.61
CA THR A 270 18.62 8.71 -22.33
C THR A 270 17.90 7.44 -22.81
N LYS A 271 18.13 7.01 -24.06
CA LYS A 271 17.53 5.78 -24.59
C LYS A 271 17.96 4.55 -23.79
N ALA A 272 19.24 4.45 -23.47
CA ALA A 272 19.80 3.32 -22.74
C ALA A 272 19.28 3.22 -21.29
N VAL A 273 19.21 4.35 -20.56
CA VAL A 273 18.75 4.35 -19.17
C VAL A 273 17.26 4.08 -19.07
N PHE A 274 16.43 4.64 -19.96
CA PHE A 274 14.99 4.34 -19.96
C PHE A 274 14.69 2.90 -20.39
N ALA A 275 15.45 2.33 -21.33
CA ALA A 275 15.34 0.91 -21.66
C ALA A 275 15.68 0.01 -20.46
N ALA A 276 16.67 0.39 -19.64
CA ALA A 276 17.04 -0.34 -18.43
C ALA A 276 15.97 -0.27 -17.32
N MET A 277 15.05 0.70 -17.37
CA MET A 277 13.94 0.82 -16.42
C MET A 277 12.82 -0.19 -16.68
N TRP A 278 12.60 -0.61 -17.93
CA TRP A 278 11.48 -1.47 -18.31
C TRP A 278 11.96 -2.84 -18.78
N THR A 279 12.18 -3.74 -17.83
CA THR A 279 12.68 -5.10 -18.07
C THR A 279 11.57 -6.15 -17.93
N PRO A 280 11.79 -7.40 -18.40
CA PRO A 280 10.85 -8.50 -18.18
C PRO A 280 10.50 -8.74 -16.71
N VAL A 281 11.44 -8.41 -15.81
CA VAL A 281 11.29 -8.47 -14.36
C VAL A 281 10.25 -7.46 -13.83
N ILE A 282 10.12 -6.28 -14.45
CA ILE A 282 9.03 -5.34 -14.13
C ILE A 282 7.68 -5.88 -14.61
N MET A 283 7.65 -6.52 -15.78
CA MET A 283 6.44 -7.19 -16.28
C MET A 283 6.01 -8.35 -15.36
N LEU A 284 6.98 -9.09 -14.82
CA LEU A 284 6.74 -10.14 -13.83
C LEU A 284 6.06 -9.58 -12.57
N LEU A 285 6.55 -8.44 -12.06
CA LEU A 285 5.95 -7.78 -10.89
C LEU A 285 4.51 -7.32 -11.17
N LEU A 286 4.24 -6.76 -12.36
CA LEU A 286 2.88 -6.39 -12.77
C LEU A 286 1.93 -7.60 -12.84
N GLY A 287 2.37 -8.71 -13.43
CA GLY A 287 1.59 -9.95 -13.45
C GLY A 287 1.33 -10.50 -12.05
N GLY A 288 2.34 -10.47 -11.17
CA GLY A 288 2.22 -10.85 -9.76
C GLY A 288 1.18 -9.99 -9.01
N PHE A 289 1.23 -8.66 -9.16
CA PHE A 289 0.25 -7.75 -8.57
C PHE A 289 -1.15 -7.97 -9.10
N THR A 290 -1.28 -8.34 -10.37
CA THR A 290 -2.57 -8.66 -10.98
C THR A 290 -3.19 -9.91 -10.36
N ILE A 291 -2.40 -10.97 -10.21
CA ILE A 291 -2.81 -12.19 -9.50
C ILE A 291 -3.21 -11.86 -8.06
N ALA A 292 -2.36 -11.12 -7.34
CA ALA A 292 -2.61 -10.71 -5.96
C ALA A 292 -3.90 -9.89 -5.81
N ALA A 293 -4.16 -8.95 -6.73
CA ALA A 293 -5.36 -8.13 -6.76
C ALA A 293 -6.62 -8.98 -6.98
N ALA A 294 -6.59 -9.90 -7.96
CA ALA A 294 -7.71 -10.79 -8.24
C ALA A 294 -8.02 -11.71 -7.04
N LEU A 295 -7.00 -12.33 -6.44
CA LEU A 295 -7.15 -13.18 -5.26
C LEU A 295 -7.73 -12.44 -4.04
N SER A 296 -7.37 -11.16 -3.90
CA SER A 296 -7.83 -10.32 -2.78
C SER A 296 -9.25 -9.79 -3.00
N LYS A 297 -9.55 -9.25 -4.19
CA LYS A 297 -10.85 -8.67 -4.56
C LYS A 297 -11.98 -9.70 -4.47
N TYR A 298 -11.72 -10.93 -4.90
CA TYR A 298 -12.69 -12.03 -4.85
C TYR A 298 -12.62 -12.85 -3.55
N HIS A 299 -11.87 -12.37 -2.55
CA HIS A 299 -11.71 -12.97 -1.22
C HIS A 299 -11.24 -14.44 -1.22
N ILE A 300 -10.58 -14.89 -2.30
CA ILE A 300 -10.07 -16.25 -2.45
C ILE A 300 -9.02 -16.53 -1.38
N ALA A 301 -8.08 -15.60 -1.21
CA ALA A 301 -7.07 -15.65 -0.16
C ALA A 301 -7.69 -15.78 1.25
N LYS A 302 -8.75 -15.03 1.53
CA LYS A 302 -9.46 -15.05 2.82
C LYS A 302 -10.18 -16.37 3.06
N MET A 303 -10.79 -16.95 2.02
CA MET A 303 -11.44 -18.28 2.09
C MET A 303 -10.41 -19.38 2.37
N MET A 304 -9.29 -19.39 1.65
CA MET A 304 -8.20 -20.36 1.89
C MET A 304 -7.63 -20.23 3.30
N ALA A 305 -7.36 -19.01 3.74
CA ALA A 305 -6.84 -18.73 5.07
C ALA A 305 -7.79 -19.21 6.18
N THR A 306 -9.07 -18.86 6.11
CA THR A 306 -10.07 -19.28 7.11
C THR A 306 -10.33 -20.80 7.08
N PHE A 307 -10.23 -21.44 5.91
CA PHE A 307 -10.29 -22.89 5.80
C PHE A 307 -9.16 -23.56 6.59
N VAL A 308 -7.92 -23.10 6.44
CA VAL A 308 -6.76 -23.65 7.17
C VAL A 308 -6.86 -23.32 8.66
N LEU A 309 -7.16 -22.07 9.03
CA LEU A 309 -7.26 -21.65 10.44
C LEU A 309 -8.37 -22.37 11.21
N SER A 310 -9.48 -22.70 10.55
CA SER A 310 -10.55 -23.48 11.18
C SER A 310 -10.14 -24.89 11.59
N LYS A 311 -9.03 -25.42 11.03
CA LYS A 311 -8.46 -26.73 11.38
C LYS A 311 -7.44 -26.64 12.53
N ALA A 312 -7.05 -25.45 12.97
CA ALA A 312 -6.02 -25.26 14.00
C ALA A 312 -6.45 -25.73 15.42
N GLY A 313 -7.75 -25.90 15.64
CA GLY A 313 -8.31 -26.28 16.95
C GLY A 313 -8.27 -25.13 17.96
N THR A 314 -8.14 -25.48 19.25
CA THR A 314 -8.25 -24.53 20.38
C THR A 314 -6.94 -24.29 21.13
N ARG A 315 -5.89 -25.08 20.83
CA ARG A 315 -4.60 -25.02 21.53
C ARG A 315 -3.78 -23.83 21.04
N ALA A 316 -3.40 -22.92 21.94
CA ALA A 316 -2.67 -21.69 21.62
C ALA A 316 -1.40 -21.92 20.77
N ARG A 317 -0.60 -22.95 21.09
CA ARG A 317 0.59 -23.31 20.33
C ARG A 317 0.31 -23.65 18.87
N THR A 318 -0.79 -24.38 18.62
CA THR A 318 -1.21 -24.85 17.30
C THR A 318 -1.84 -23.70 16.51
N VAL A 319 -2.67 -22.89 17.16
CA VAL A 319 -3.25 -21.68 16.53
C VAL A 319 -2.16 -20.72 16.09
N LEU A 320 -1.13 -20.50 16.93
CA LEU A 320 -0.01 -19.63 16.58
C LEU A 320 0.72 -20.11 15.33
N ILE A 321 1.18 -21.36 15.29
CA ILE A 321 1.94 -21.88 14.14
C ILE A 321 1.08 -21.95 12.88
N THR A 322 -0.19 -22.35 12.98
CA THR A 322 -1.11 -22.36 11.83
C THR A 322 -1.28 -20.96 11.26
N ASN A 323 -1.42 -19.95 12.12
CA ASN A 323 -1.55 -18.57 11.71
C ASN A 323 -0.24 -18.02 11.09
N MET A 324 0.92 -18.39 11.61
CA MET A 324 2.22 -18.05 11.02
C MET A 324 2.40 -18.67 9.62
N PHE A 325 2.06 -19.95 9.43
CA PHE A 325 2.14 -20.57 8.10
C PHE A 325 1.14 -19.99 7.11
N VAL A 326 -0.08 -19.65 7.56
CA VAL A 326 -1.03 -18.94 6.70
C VAL A 326 -0.49 -17.55 6.33
N ALA A 327 0.10 -16.82 7.27
CA ALA A 327 0.72 -15.53 7.00
C ALA A 327 1.89 -15.63 6.00
N MET A 328 2.75 -16.64 6.14
CA MET A 328 3.81 -16.94 5.17
C MET A 328 3.24 -17.24 3.78
N PHE A 329 2.27 -18.16 3.71
CA PHE A 329 1.68 -18.58 2.44
C PHE A 329 0.99 -17.42 1.73
N LEU A 330 0.20 -16.61 2.44
CA LEU A 330 -0.43 -15.44 1.83
C LEU A 330 0.60 -14.39 1.42
N SER A 331 1.65 -14.19 2.19
CA SER A 331 2.72 -13.24 1.87
C SER A 331 3.52 -13.65 0.63
N MET A 332 3.67 -14.95 0.39
CA MET A 332 4.33 -15.53 -0.78
C MET A 332 3.63 -15.16 -2.11
N TRP A 333 2.30 -14.98 -2.08
CA TRP A 333 1.50 -14.78 -3.31
C TRP A 333 0.87 -13.39 -3.44
N ILE A 334 0.62 -12.70 -2.33
CA ILE A 334 -0.03 -11.38 -2.35
C ILE A 334 1.04 -10.29 -2.28
N SER A 335 1.64 -10.14 -1.11
CA SER A 335 2.79 -9.28 -0.83
C SER A 335 3.04 -9.28 0.68
N ASN A 336 4.27 -8.94 1.06
CA ASN A 336 4.64 -8.62 2.43
C ASN A 336 3.88 -7.40 3.01
N VAL A 337 3.21 -6.58 2.20
CA VAL A 337 2.44 -5.42 2.70
C VAL A 337 0.97 -5.77 2.95
N ALA A 338 0.31 -6.39 1.98
CA ALA A 338 -1.13 -6.66 2.07
C ALA A 338 -1.48 -7.94 2.85
N ALA A 339 -0.62 -8.97 2.82
CA ALA A 339 -0.91 -10.23 3.51
C ALA A 339 -1.03 -10.09 5.04
N PRO A 340 -0.16 -9.37 5.76
CA PRO A 340 -0.31 -9.14 7.20
C PRO A 340 -1.65 -8.48 7.54
N VAL A 341 -2.05 -7.44 6.79
CA VAL A 341 -3.32 -6.71 7.00
C VAL A 341 -4.50 -7.68 6.90
N LEU A 342 -4.51 -8.54 5.88
CA LEU A 342 -5.52 -9.57 5.71
C LEU A 342 -5.49 -10.56 6.87
N CYS A 343 -4.32 -11.07 7.28
CA CYS A 343 -4.18 -11.97 8.42
C CYS A 343 -4.69 -11.34 9.72
N PHE A 344 -4.35 -10.09 10.01
CA PHE A 344 -4.84 -9.34 11.17
C PHE A 344 -6.36 -9.22 11.16
N SER A 345 -6.96 -8.91 10.01
CA SER A 345 -8.42 -8.85 9.86
C SER A 345 -9.10 -10.20 10.15
N ILE A 346 -8.46 -11.32 9.82
CA ILE A 346 -8.98 -12.68 10.06
C ILE A 346 -8.88 -13.06 11.53
N ILE A 347 -7.82 -12.65 12.23
CA ILE A 347 -7.63 -13.00 13.65
C ILE A 347 -8.32 -12.02 14.61
N GLN A 348 -8.88 -10.90 14.15
CA GLN A 348 -9.64 -9.97 14.99
C GLN A 348 -10.70 -10.65 15.88
N PRO A 349 -11.52 -11.61 15.40
CA PRO A 349 -12.46 -12.35 16.25
C PRO A 349 -11.78 -13.17 17.34
N ILE A 350 -10.55 -13.65 17.13
CA ILE A 350 -9.75 -14.32 18.16
C ILE A 350 -9.29 -13.28 19.19
N LEU A 351 -8.74 -12.15 18.73
CA LEU A 351 -8.20 -11.10 19.58
C LEU A 351 -9.26 -10.49 20.51
N ARG A 352 -10.51 -10.34 20.04
CA ARG A 352 -11.63 -9.83 20.85
C ARG A 352 -12.06 -10.75 21.99
N ASN A 353 -11.79 -12.05 21.88
CA ASN A 353 -12.13 -13.02 22.92
C ASN A 353 -10.96 -13.24 23.91
N LEU A 354 -9.82 -12.59 23.69
CA LEU A 354 -8.65 -12.68 24.55
C LEU A 354 -8.54 -11.40 25.40
N PRO A 355 -8.03 -11.49 26.64
CA PRO A 355 -7.73 -10.30 27.44
C PRO A 355 -6.83 -9.33 26.68
N ALA A 356 -7.08 -8.02 26.82
CA ALA A 356 -6.35 -6.97 26.11
C ALA A 356 -4.82 -7.08 26.26
N ASP A 357 -4.33 -7.48 27.45
CA ASP A 357 -2.89 -7.62 27.74
C ASP A 357 -2.34 -9.05 27.56
N SER A 358 -3.13 -9.95 26.96
CA SER A 358 -2.75 -11.36 26.81
C SER A 358 -1.46 -11.56 26.00
N ASN A 359 -0.57 -12.39 26.55
CA ASN A 359 0.65 -12.80 25.84
C ASN A 359 0.33 -13.57 24.54
N MET A 360 -0.84 -14.21 24.44
CA MET A 360 -1.27 -14.86 23.20
C MET A 360 -1.60 -13.84 22.11
N SER A 361 -2.26 -12.72 22.45
CA SER A 361 -2.54 -11.64 21.50
C SER A 361 -1.25 -11.04 20.94
N LYS A 362 -0.28 -10.78 21.83
CA LYS A 362 1.07 -10.29 21.46
C LYS A 362 1.82 -11.30 20.57
N ALA A 363 1.80 -12.57 20.93
CA ALA A 363 2.45 -13.64 20.17
C ALA A 363 1.81 -13.84 18.80
N LEU A 364 0.47 -13.78 18.68
CA LEU A 364 -0.24 -13.89 17.41
C LEU A 364 0.11 -12.74 16.46
N ILE A 365 0.04 -11.50 16.96
CA ILE A 365 0.27 -10.31 16.13
C ILE A 365 1.73 -10.26 15.68
N LEU A 366 2.67 -10.48 16.61
CA LEU A 366 4.10 -10.51 16.26
C LEU A 366 4.42 -11.71 15.37
N GLY A 367 3.84 -12.88 15.63
CA GLY A 367 4.03 -14.09 14.83
C GLY A 367 3.61 -13.91 13.37
N ILE A 368 2.47 -13.28 13.10
CA ILE A 368 2.06 -12.91 11.74
C ILE A 368 3.11 -11.99 11.10
N ALA A 369 3.53 -10.94 11.82
CA ALA A 369 4.46 -9.95 11.28
C ALA A 369 5.79 -10.60 10.84
N LEU A 370 6.39 -11.40 11.73
CA LEU A 370 7.65 -12.09 11.47
C LEU A 370 7.50 -13.15 10.36
N ALA A 371 6.41 -13.92 10.36
CA ALA A 371 6.15 -14.93 9.34
C ALA A 371 5.87 -14.32 7.95
N SER A 372 5.24 -13.15 7.88
CA SER A 372 5.04 -12.42 6.62
C SER A 372 6.36 -11.84 6.08
N ASN A 373 7.27 -11.36 6.93
CA ASN A 373 8.61 -10.95 6.47
C ASN A 373 9.34 -12.14 5.80
N ILE A 374 9.37 -13.29 6.47
CA ILE A 374 9.98 -14.52 5.92
C ILE A 374 9.23 -15.02 4.68
N GLY A 375 7.90 -14.96 4.67
CA GLY A 375 7.08 -15.30 3.49
C GLY A 375 7.39 -14.42 2.27
N GLY A 376 7.88 -13.19 2.49
CA GLY A 376 8.40 -12.31 1.44
C GLY A 376 9.61 -12.86 0.68
N ALA A 377 10.40 -13.77 1.29
CA ALA A 377 11.54 -14.44 0.65
C ALA A 377 11.13 -15.73 -0.09
N ALA A 378 9.95 -16.29 0.20
CA ALA A 378 9.54 -17.62 -0.24
C ALA A 378 9.29 -17.73 -1.75
N SER A 379 8.95 -16.62 -2.41
CA SER A 379 8.65 -16.58 -3.85
C SER A 379 9.38 -15.44 -4.55
N PRO A 380 9.83 -15.67 -5.81
CA PRO A 380 10.39 -14.64 -6.68
C PRO A 380 9.62 -13.32 -6.69
N ILE A 381 8.29 -13.38 -6.69
CA ILE A 381 7.42 -12.19 -6.83
C ILE A 381 6.95 -11.60 -5.50
N ALA A 382 7.21 -12.30 -4.38
CA ALA A 382 6.65 -11.92 -3.09
C ALA A 382 7.21 -10.60 -2.57
N SER A 383 8.42 -10.21 -3.01
CA SER A 383 9.04 -8.95 -2.61
C SER A 383 10.01 -8.39 -3.66
N PRO A 384 10.17 -7.05 -3.73
CA PRO A 384 10.99 -6.40 -4.76
C PRO A 384 12.47 -6.79 -4.75
N GLN A 385 13.03 -7.10 -3.59
CA GLN A 385 14.42 -7.52 -3.47
C GLN A 385 14.70 -8.86 -4.17
N ASN A 386 13.74 -9.79 -4.20
CA ASN A 386 13.90 -11.08 -4.88
C ASN A 386 13.95 -10.89 -6.40
N ILE A 387 13.09 -9.99 -6.89
CA ILE A 387 12.99 -9.56 -8.29
C ILE A 387 14.30 -8.90 -8.74
N ILE A 388 14.84 -7.99 -7.93
CA ILE A 388 16.15 -7.38 -8.19
C ILE A 388 17.27 -8.44 -8.19
N ALA A 389 17.22 -9.41 -7.28
CA ALA A 389 18.20 -10.49 -7.24
C ALA A 389 18.16 -11.35 -8.50
N LEU A 390 16.97 -11.74 -8.98
CA LEU A 390 16.80 -12.52 -10.21
C LEU A 390 17.40 -11.83 -11.44
N GLN A 391 17.24 -10.51 -11.55
CA GLN A 391 17.81 -9.76 -12.68
C GLN A 391 19.35 -9.72 -12.64
N ASN A 392 19.95 -9.77 -11.45
CA ASN A 392 21.40 -9.67 -11.27
C ASN A 392 22.12 -11.02 -11.20
N MET A 393 21.39 -12.14 -11.34
CA MET A 393 21.97 -13.49 -11.40
C MET A 393 22.06 -13.98 -12.85
N HIS A 394 23.21 -14.55 -13.22
CA HIS A 394 23.49 -15.04 -14.57
C HIS A 394 24.17 -16.42 -14.54
N PRO A 395 23.56 -17.48 -15.12
CA PRO A 395 22.15 -17.55 -15.53
C PRO A 395 21.21 -17.38 -14.31
N GLY A 396 20.07 -16.72 -14.49
CA GLY A 396 19.10 -16.53 -13.41
C GLY A 396 18.45 -17.87 -13.03
N PRO A 397 18.24 -18.15 -11.72
CA PRO A 397 17.60 -19.40 -11.31
C PRO A 397 16.15 -19.46 -11.79
N SER A 398 15.72 -20.66 -12.19
CA SER A 398 14.31 -20.92 -12.46
C SER A 398 13.49 -20.78 -11.16
N TRP A 399 12.18 -20.55 -11.30
CA TRP A 399 11.28 -20.55 -10.15
C TRP A 399 11.34 -21.86 -9.35
N GLY A 400 11.54 -23.00 -10.02
CA GLY A 400 11.71 -24.29 -9.38
C GLY A 400 12.95 -24.33 -8.47
N ILE A 401 14.08 -23.81 -8.95
CA ILE A 401 15.32 -23.69 -8.16
C ILE A 401 15.09 -22.73 -6.98
N TRP A 402 14.45 -21.58 -7.22
CA TRP A 402 14.14 -20.63 -6.15
C TRP A 402 13.30 -21.29 -5.05
N PHE A 403 12.25 -22.02 -5.39
CA PHE A 403 11.40 -22.70 -4.42
C PHE A 403 12.12 -23.83 -3.69
N PHE A 404 12.97 -24.59 -4.39
CA PHE A 404 13.76 -25.65 -3.79
C PHE A 404 14.65 -25.14 -2.66
N ILE A 405 15.17 -23.91 -2.79
CA ILE A 405 16.04 -23.29 -1.79
C ILE A 405 15.21 -22.51 -0.75
N ALA A 406 14.35 -21.61 -1.21
CA ALA A 406 13.67 -20.64 -0.35
C ALA A 406 12.60 -21.28 0.55
N LEU A 407 11.85 -22.29 0.07
CA LEU A 407 10.78 -22.89 0.87
C LEU A 407 11.33 -23.63 2.12
N PRO A 408 12.33 -24.53 2.01
CA PRO A 408 12.90 -25.17 3.20
C PRO A 408 13.48 -24.17 4.20
N VAL A 409 14.20 -23.16 3.72
CA VAL A 409 14.77 -22.08 4.55
C VAL A 409 13.66 -21.33 5.29
N CYS A 410 12.58 -20.92 4.59
CA CYS A 410 11.47 -20.20 5.20
C CYS A 410 10.70 -21.05 6.22
N ILE A 411 10.44 -22.33 5.89
CA ILE A 411 9.71 -23.25 6.78
C ILE A 411 10.50 -23.46 8.08
N ILE A 412 11.79 -23.77 7.98
CA ILE A 412 12.63 -24.00 9.16
C ILE A 412 12.77 -22.71 9.98
N THR A 413 12.96 -21.57 9.32
CA THR A 413 13.02 -20.27 10.00
C THR A 413 11.73 -19.99 10.78
N ILE A 414 10.56 -20.26 10.18
CA ILE A 414 9.26 -20.07 10.87
C ILE A 414 9.12 -21.01 12.06
N LEU A 415 9.57 -22.27 11.97
CA LEU A 415 9.55 -23.21 13.08
C LEU A 415 10.44 -22.72 14.25
N LEU A 416 11.63 -22.19 13.94
CA LEU A 416 12.54 -21.61 14.93
C LEU A 416 11.95 -20.35 15.58
N ILE A 417 11.36 -19.45 14.79
CA ILE A 417 10.68 -18.25 15.30
C ILE A 417 9.48 -18.66 16.16
N TRP A 418 8.70 -19.65 15.74
CA TRP A 418 7.57 -20.16 16.52
C TRP A 418 8.03 -20.70 17.88
N LEU A 419 9.10 -21.50 17.92
CA LEU A 419 9.68 -22.01 19.16
C LEU A 419 10.14 -20.86 20.07
N LEU A 420 10.81 -19.85 19.51
CA LEU A 420 11.24 -18.65 20.23
C LEU A 420 10.04 -17.91 20.85
N LEU A 421 8.95 -17.73 20.08
CA LEU A 421 7.74 -17.06 20.57
C LEU A 421 7.03 -17.89 21.65
N LEU A 422 7.03 -19.22 21.56
CA LEU A 422 6.48 -20.10 22.60
C LEU A 422 7.25 -19.97 23.92
N ILE A 423 8.58 -20.00 23.87
CA ILE A 423 9.44 -19.89 25.05
C ILE A 423 9.32 -18.48 25.67
N SER A 424 9.28 -17.45 24.82
CA SER A 424 9.33 -16.06 25.26
C SER A 424 7.99 -15.53 25.77
N PHE A 425 6.86 -15.84 25.11
CA PHE A 425 5.53 -15.35 25.50
C PHE A 425 4.75 -16.35 26.36
N LYS A 426 5.09 -17.65 26.33
CA LYS A 426 4.36 -18.73 27.01
C LYS A 426 2.83 -18.64 26.80
N PRO A 427 2.35 -18.65 25.54
CA PRO A 427 0.97 -18.31 25.20
C PRO A 427 -0.11 -19.31 25.67
N GLY A 428 0.27 -20.43 26.29
CA GLY A 428 -0.65 -21.50 26.70
C GLY A 428 -1.20 -21.40 28.13
N ARG A 429 -0.75 -20.45 28.96
CA ARG A 429 -1.23 -20.33 30.35
C ARG A 429 -2.61 -19.66 30.40
N GLY A 430 -3.65 -20.46 30.60
CA GLY A 430 -4.99 -19.98 31.00
C GLY A 430 -5.88 -19.42 29.89
N THR A 431 -5.59 -19.69 28.61
CA THR A 431 -6.39 -19.16 27.49
C THR A 431 -6.90 -20.28 26.57
N THR A 432 -8.21 -20.41 26.46
CA THR A 432 -8.87 -21.24 25.44
C THR A 432 -9.26 -20.36 24.25
N ILE A 433 -8.82 -20.73 23.06
CA ILE A 433 -9.11 -19.95 21.85
C ILE A 433 -10.40 -20.48 21.23
N VAL A 434 -11.33 -19.58 20.93
CA VAL A 434 -12.52 -19.91 20.13
C VAL A 434 -12.08 -20.15 18.68
N PRO A 435 -12.34 -21.34 18.11
CA PRO A 435 -11.89 -21.66 16.77
C PRO A 435 -12.62 -20.80 15.74
N ILE A 436 -11.88 -20.35 14.71
CA ILE A 436 -12.46 -19.60 13.60
C ILE A 436 -13.40 -20.51 12.81
N ARG A 437 -14.62 -20.04 12.56
CA ARG A 437 -15.58 -20.73 11.69
C ARG A 437 -15.16 -20.56 10.24
N ARG A 438 -15.21 -21.66 9.47
CA ARG A 438 -15.02 -21.62 8.00
C ARG A 438 -16.06 -20.71 7.38
N MET A 439 -15.65 -19.86 6.45
CA MET A 439 -16.61 -19.31 5.48
C MET A 439 -17.11 -20.48 4.62
N LYS A 440 -18.42 -20.71 4.63
CA LYS A 440 -19.08 -21.83 3.91
C LYS A 440 -19.56 -21.41 2.51
N ASP A 441 -19.08 -20.28 2.00
CA ASP A 441 -19.50 -19.79 0.70
C ASP A 441 -18.98 -20.75 -0.38
N LYS A 442 -19.89 -21.23 -1.23
CA LYS A 442 -19.52 -22.06 -2.38
C LYS A 442 -18.70 -21.23 -3.35
N LEU A 443 -17.63 -21.82 -3.89
CA LEU A 443 -16.80 -21.15 -4.88
C LEU A 443 -17.63 -20.80 -6.13
N ASN A 444 -17.58 -19.54 -6.53
CA ASN A 444 -18.25 -19.04 -7.74
C ASN A 444 -17.47 -19.48 -8.99
N GLY A 445 -18.13 -19.60 -10.15
CA GLY A 445 -17.47 -19.89 -11.44
C GLY A 445 -16.34 -18.90 -11.77
N VAL A 446 -16.53 -17.62 -11.43
CA VAL A 446 -15.48 -16.59 -11.56
C VAL A 446 -14.27 -16.88 -10.66
N GLN A 447 -14.48 -17.37 -9.43
CA GLN A 447 -13.38 -17.72 -8.53
C GLN A 447 -12.61 -18.94 -9.04
N TYR A 448 -13.31 -19.93 -9.61
CA TYR A 448 -12.65 -21.06 -10.26
C TYR A 448 -11.80 -20.62 -11.45
N PHE A 449 -12.31 -19.70 -12.28
CA PHE A 449 -11.54 -19.13 -13.38
C PHE A 449 -10.27 -18.42 -12.88
N ILE A 450 -10.37 -17.60 -11.83
CA ILE A 450 -9.19 -16.92 -11.23
C ILE A 450 -8.18 -17.94 -10.71
N ILE A 451 -8.62 -18.97 -9.99
CA ILE A 451 -7.75 -20.03 -9.46
C ILE A 451 -7.07 -20.77 -10.61
N PHE A 452 -7.82 -21.15 -11.65
CA PHE A 452 -7.30 -21.84 -12.82
C PHE A 452 -6.22 -21.02 -13.53
N VAL A 453 -6.50 -19.75 -13.87
CA VAL A 453 -5.54 -18.87 -14.54
C VAL A 453 -4.30 -18.65 -13.68
N THR A 454 -4.48 -18.49 -12.36
CA THR A 454 -3.36 -18.32 -11.41
C THR A 454 -2.47 -19.56 -11.40
N LEU A 455 -3.04 -20.76 -11.25
CA LEU A 455 -2.30 -22.01 -11.24
C LEU A 455 -1.62 -22.28 -12.58
N ALA A 456 -2.32 -22.05 -13.69
CA ALA A 456 -1.77 -22.18 -15.04
C ALA A 456 -0.56 -21.26 -15.24
N THR A 457 -0.66 -19.99 -14.81
CA THR A 457 0.46 -19.02 -14.90
C THR A 457 1.67 -19.48 -14.08
N ILE A 458 1.45 -19.99 -12.86
CA ILE A 458 2.52 -20.50 -12.00
C ILE A 458 3.20 -21.71 -12.66
N VAL A 459 2.44 -22.66 -13.20
CA VAL A 459 2.98 -23.82 -13.92
C VAL A 459 3.81 -23.36 -15.12
N LEU A 460 3.32 -22.37 -15.88
CA LEU A 460 4.04 -21.83 -17.04
C LEU A 460 5.36 -21.15 -16.63
N TRP A 461 5.41 -20.44 -15.50
CA TRP A 461 6.66 -19.90 -14.95
C TRP A 461 7.65 -21.00 -14.54
N CYS A 462 7.17 -22.07 -13.90
CA CYS A 462 8.00 -23.20 -13.50
C CYS A 462 8.63 -23.92 -14.70
N VAL A 463 7.92 -23.98 -15.84
CA VAL A 463 8.37 -24.66 -17.08
C VAL A 463 8.98 -23.67 -18.08
N SER A 464 9.14 -22.39 -17.72
CA SER A 464 9.56 -21.31 -18.63
C SER A 464 10.83 -21.62 -19.42
N HIS A 465 11.82 -22.29 -18.84
CA HIS A 465 13.07 -22.67 -19.53
C HIS A 465 12.84 -23.60 -20.73
N GLN A 466 11.84 -24.48 -20.69
CA GLN A 466 11.51 -25.36 -21.82
C GLN A 466 10.67 -24.65 -22.90
N LEU A 467 10.10 -23.50 -22.56
CA LEU A 467 9.17 -22.74 -23.39
C LEU A 467 9.77 -21.42 -23.90
N GLN A 468 11.09 -21.23 -23.77
CA GLN A 468 11.77 -20.01 -24.19
C GLN A 468 11.57 -19.73 -25.69
N ASP A 469 11.56 -20.76 -26.54
CA ASP A 469 11.36 -20.60 -27.99
C ASP A 469 9.96 -20.09 -28.36
N THR A 470 8.97 -20.27 -27.49
CA THR A 470 7.57 -19.90 -27.76
C THR A 470 7.16 -18.62 -27.04
N PHE A 471 7.48 -18.48 -25.76
CA PHE A 471 7.07 -17.35 -24.92
C PHE A 471 8.19 -16.34 -24.65
N GLY A 472 9.44 -16.65 -24.99
CA GLY A 472 10.59 -15.82 -24.66
C GLY A 472 10.88 -15.80 -23.15
N ASP A 473 10.94 -14.62 -22.57
CA ASP A 473 11.22 -14.42 -21.14
C ASP A 473 9.98 -14.59 -20.26
N MET A 474 10.19 -14.92 -18.98
CA MET A 474 9.17 -15.05 -17.93
C MET A 474 8.26 -13.81 -17.79
N GLY A 475 8.79 -12.62 -18.13
CA GLY A 475 8.00 -11.38 -18.15
C GLY A 475 6.83 -11.39 -19.13
N VAL A 476 6.92 -12.12 -20.25
CA VAL A 476 5.82 -12.22 -21.23
C VAL A 476 4.68 -13.08 -20.68
N ILE A 477 5.01 -14.19 -20.01
CA ILE A 477 4.03 -15.06 -19.34
C ILE A 477 3.21 -14.27 -18.30
N ALA A 478 3.83 -13.29 -17.64
CA ALA A 478 3.17 -12.44 -16.65
C ALA A 478 2.06 -11.53 -17.24
N ILE A 479 2.02 -11.35 -18.56
CA ILE A 479 0.98 -10.59 -19.26
C ILE A 479 -0.33 -11.39 -19.35
N ILE A 480 -0.28 -12.73 -19.32
CA ILE A 480 -1.45 -13.60 -19.43
C ILE A 480 -2.54 -13.26 -18.39
N PRO A 481 -2.26 -13.27 -17.08
CA PRO A 481 -3.27 -12.89 -16.08
C PRO A 481 -3.72 -11.44 -16.22
N LEU A 482 -2.85 -10.53 -16.69
CA LEU A 482 -3.19 -9.13 -16.93
C LEU A 482 -4.28 -9.02 -18.00
N VAL A 483 -4.06 -9.64 -19.16
CA VAL A 483 -5.01 -9.63 -20.27
C VAL A 483 -6.29 -10.38 -19.90
N LEU A 484 -6.19 -11.54 -19.26
CA LEU A 484 -7.37 -12.32 -18.91
C LEU A 484 -8.22 -11.65 -17.82
N PHE A 485 -7.62 -11.11 -16.76
CA PHE A 485 -8.40 -10.52 -15.66
C PHE A 485 -8.93 -9.12 -15.99
N PHE A 486 -8.17 -8.28 -16.69
CA PHE A 486 -8.69 -6.98 -17.12
C PHE A 486 -9.59 -7.09 -18.35
N GLY A 487 -9.25 -7.96 -19.31
CA GLY A 487 -10.04 -8.16 -20.54
C GLY A 487 -11.41 -8.77 -20.29
N THR A 488 -11.55 -9.65 -19.28
CA THR A 488 -12.86 -10.20 -18.87
C THR A 488 -13.65 -9.30 -17.92
N GLY A 489 -13.08 -8.17 -17.48
CA GLY A 489 -13.70 -7.25 -16.52
C GLY A 489 -13.70 -7.73 -15.07
N ILE A 490 -12.96 -8.80 -14.75
CA ILE A 490 -12.73 -9.27 -13.36
C ILE A 490 -12.01 -8.17 -12.55
N LEU A 491 -11.00 -7.56 -13.17
CA LEU A 491 -10.33 -6.36 -12.68
C LEU A 491 -10.73 -5.15 -13.51
N THR A 492 -10.87 -4.02 -12.83
CA THR A 492 -11.32 -2.74 -13.39
C THR A 492 -10.16 -1.74 -13.45
N LYS A 493 -10.30 -0.66 -14.23
CA LYS A 493 -9.31 0.43 -14.28
C LYS A 493 -8.91 0.96 -12.89
N GLU A 494 -9.84 0.95 -11.93
CA GLU A 494 -9.56 1.37 -10.56
C GLU A 494 -8.61 0.43 -9.85
N ASP A 495 -8.75 -0.89 -10.05
CA ASP A 495 -7.84 -1.89 -9.49
C ASP A 495 -6.42 -1.69 -10.03
N PHE A 496 -6.28 -1.35 -11.31
CA PHE A 496 -4.99 -1.02 -11.93
C PHE A 496 -4.36 0.24 -11.33
N ASN A 497 -5.16 1.28 -11.08
CA ASN A 497 -4.70 2.51 -10.44
C ASN A 497 -4.27 2.28 -8.97
N ASN A 498 -4.83 1.25 -8.33
CA ASN A 498 -4.50 0.86 -6.96
C ASN A 498 -3.28 -0.09 -6.86
N PHE A 499 -2.63 -0.43 -7.99
CA PHE A 499 -1.37 -1.18 -7.94
C PHE A 499 -0.28 -0.40 -7.20
N LEU A 500 0.71 -1.11 -6.68
CA LEU A 500 1.83 -0.52 -5.95
C LEU A 500 2.85 0.10 -6.94
N TRP A 501 2.42 1.14 -7.66
CA TRP A 501 3.23 1.89 -8.63
C TRP A 501 4.52 2.45 -8.03
N THR A 502 4.50 2.83 -6.75
CA THR A 502 5.69 3.27 -6.03
C THR A 502 6.77 2.18 -5.99
N ILE A 503 6.40 0.91 -5.84
CA ILE A 503 7.32 -0.23 -5.86
C ILE A 503 7.82 -0.51 -7.27
N ILE A 504 6.94 -0.44 -8.27
CA ILE A 504 7.31 -0.61 -9.69
C ILE A 504 8.40 0.39 -10.07
N ILE A 505 8.16 1.67 -9.76
CA ILE A 505 9.10 2.76 -10.06
C ILE A 505 10.36 2.62 -9.21
N LEU A 506 10.26 2.16 -7.96
CA LEU A 506 11.41 1.88 -7.12
C LEU A 506 12.34 0.83 -7.75
N ALA A 507 11.76 -0.31 -8.17
CA ALA A 507 12.48 -1.38 -8.84
C ALA A 507 13.09 -0.91 -10.18
N ALA A 508 12.32 -0.21 -11.01
CA ALA A 508 12.79 0.34 -12.28
C ALA A 508 13.99 1.31 -12.09
N GLY A 509 13.92 2.20 -11.10
CA GLY A 509 15.02 3.09 -10.76
C GLY A 509 16.26 2.34 -10.26
N GLY A 510 16.08 1.32 -9.41
CA GLY A 510 17.17 0.46 -8.94
C GLY A 510 17.87 -0.31 -10.06
N LEU A 511 17.10 -0.82 -11.04
CA LEU A 511 17.63 -1.46 -12.24
C LEU A 511 18.44 -0.48 -13.10
N SER A 512 17.91 0.73 -13.30
CA SER A 512 18.63 1.78 -14.04
C SER A 512 19.93 2.21 -13.34
N LEU A 513 19.92 2.28 -12.00
CA LEU A 513 21.11 2.54 -11.18
C LEU A 513 22.15 1.43 -11.37
N GLY A 514 21.74 0.16 -11.27
CA GLY A 514 22.62 -0.99 -11.48
C GLY A 514 23.28 -0.99 -12.86
N LYS A 515 22.50 -0.74 -13.93
CA LYS A 515 23.03 -0.64 -15.29
C LYS A 515 23.98 0.54 -15.45
N ALA A 516 23.71 1.69 -14.82
CA ALA A 516 24.60 2.85 -14.84
C ALA A 516 25.93 2.58 -14.11
N VAL A 517 25.88 1.90 -12.95
CA VAL A 517 27.07 1.51 -12.16
C VAL A 517 27.94 0.51 -12.92
N SER A 518 27.33 -0.45 -13.59
CA SER A 518 28.03 -1.39 -14.48
C SER A 518 28.64 -0.67 -15.70
N SER A 519 27.84 0.11 -16.43
CA SER A 519 28.26 0.83 -17.65
C SER A 519 29.38 1.85 -17.41
N SER A 520 29.38 2.55 -16.28
CA SER A 520 30.44 3.52 -15.94
C SER A 520 31.82 2.87 -15.74
N GLY A 521 31.87 1.56 -15.47
CA GLY A 521 33.08 0.84 -15.05
C GLY A 521 33.45 1.06 -13.58
N LEU A 522 32.59 1.72 -12.80
CA LEU A 522 32.76 1.87 -11.36
C LEU A 522 32.73 0.51 -10.67
N LEU A 523 31.77 -0.34 -11.04
CA LEU A 523 31.61 -1.69 -10.48
C LEU A 523 32.90 -2.51 -10.59
N HIS A 524 33.53 -2.52 -11.77
CA HIS A 524 34.78 -3.26 -12.00
C HIS A 524 35.94 -2.73 -11.15
N THR A 525 36.01 -1.41 -10.94
CA THR A 525 37.08 -0.79 -10.16
C THR A 525 36.94 -1.11 -8.68
N ILE A 526 35.71 -1.00 -8.14
CA ILE A 526 35.42 -1.36 -6.75
C ILE A 526 35.60 -2.86 -6.53
N ALA A 527 35.10 -3.70 -7.44
CA ALA A 527 35.23 -5.14 -7.35
C ALA A 527 36.70 -5.57 -7.28
N LYS A 528 37.56 -5.01 -8.16
CA LYS A 528 39.00 -5.28 -8.13
C LYS A 528 39.63 -4.91 -6.78
N SER A 529 39.30 -3.74 -6.23
CA SER A 529 39.80 -3.30 -4.93
C SER A 529 39.34 -4.19 -3.77
N ILE A 530 38.09 -4.68 -3.81
CA ILE A 530 37.59 -5.62 -2.80
C ILE A 530 38.26 -6.98 -2.95
N THR A 531 38.40 -7.49 -4.18
CA THR A 531 39.08 -8.77 -4.44
C THR A 531 40.52 -8.76 -3.92
N GLU A 532 41.27 -7.68 -4.14
CA GLU A 532 42.63 -7.52 -3.59
C GLU A 532 42.65 -7.49 -2.04
N GLY A 533 41.59 -6.97 -1.40
CA GLY A 533 41.51 -6.92 0.06
C GLY A 533 40.97 -8.20 0.72
N VAL A 534 40.30 -9.07 -0.06
CA VAL A 534 39.62 -10.28 0.43
C VAL A 534 40.29 -11.56 -0.08
N SER A 535 41.30 -11.47 -0.96
CA SER A 535 41.98 -12.62 -1.55
C SER A 535 42.54 -13.61 -0.53
N ASP A 536 42.93 -13.11 0.64
CA ASP A 536 43.53 -13.92 1.71
C ASP A 536 42.48 -14.54 2.65
N PHE A 537 41.20 -14.18 2.49
CA PHE A 537 40.09 -14.73 3.26
C PHE A 537 39.41 -15.85 2.49
N SER A 538 39.50 -17.07 3.02
CA SER A 538 38.65 -18.17 2.55
C SER A 538 37.17 -17.85 2.77
N VAL A 539 36.31 -18.34 1.85
CA VAL A 539 34.85 -18.09 1.87
C VAL A 539 34.20 -18.53 3.19
N TYR A 540 34.78 -19.52 3.90
CA TYR A 540 34.32 -19.98 5.23
C TYR A 540 35.38 -20.56 6.19
N GLY A 541 36.68 -20.36 5.99
CA GLY A 541 37.71 -21.08 6.77
C GLY A 541 37.90 -22.54 6.34
N TRP A 542 37.20 -22.99 5.30
CA TRP A 542 37.25 -24.36 4.78
C TRP A 542 37.35 -24.35 3.25
N GLY A 543 38.56 -24.56 2.74
CA GLY A 543 38.84 -24.92 1.35
C GLY A 543 38.85 -23.76 0.34
N GLU A 544 39.90 -23.73 -0.49
CA GLU A 544 39.92 -22.98 -1.74
C GLU A 544 38.89 -23.57 -2.69
N TYR A 545 37.92 -22.77 -3.16
CA TYR A 545 37.11 -23.13 -4.31
C TYR A 545 37.73 -22.48 -5.55
N GLU A 546 37.97 -23.29 -6.58
CA GLU A 546 38.55 -22.87 -7.87
C GLU A 546 37.61 -21.98 -8.71
N GLN A 547 36.33 -21.81 -8.34
CA GLN A 547 35.36 -21.02 -9.11
C GLN A 547 34.55 -20.02 -8.27
N PRO A 548 34.38 -18.77 -8.72
CA PRO A 548 33.54 -17.78 -8.05
C PRO A 548 32.04 -18.11 -8.23
N HIS A 549 31.29 -18.10 -7.12
CA HIS A 549 29.84 -18.31 -7.07
C HIS A 549 29.08 -16.98 -6.80
N PRO A 550 28.95 -16.06 -7.78
CA PRO A 550 28.33 -14.76 -7.57
C PRO A 550 26.83 -14.84 -7.27
N ASN A 551 26.12 -15.82 -7.86
CA ASN A 551 24.68 -15.96 -7.68
C ASN A 551 24.33 -16.35 -6.23
N LEU A 552 25.21 -17.11 -5.56
CA LEU A 552 25.07 -17.44 -4.14
C LEU A 552 25.02 -16.18 -3.26
N LEU A 553 25.92 -15.23 -3.49
CA LEU A 553 25.96 -13.98 -2.71
C LEU A 553 24.73 -13.11 -2.98
N VAL A 554 24.29 -13.02 -4.24
CA VAL A 554 23.11 -12.25 -4.64
C VAL A 554 21.84 -12.84 -4.01
N MET A 555 21.65 -14.16 -4.11
CA MET A 555 20.48 -14.84 -3.53
C MET A 555 20.51 -14.80 -1.99
N GLY A 556 21.66 -15.08 -1.37
CA GLY A 556 21.83 -14.99 0.08
C GLY A 556 21.52 -13.59 0.61
N GLY A 557 22.00 -12.54 -0.08
CA GLY A 557 21.67 -11.15 0.22
C GLY A 557 20.17 -10.86 0.14
N ALA A 558 19.50 -11.34 -0.91
CA ALA A 558 18.05 -11.15 -1.10
C ALA A 558 17.22 -11.81 0.02
N LEU A 559 17.58 -13.04 0.40
CA LEU A 559 16.93 -13.76 1.50
C LEU A 559 17.17 -13.06 2.85
N MET A 560 18.39 -12.57 3.09
CA MET A 560 18.73 -11.85 4.32
C MET A 560 18.01 -10.50 4.44
N CYS A 561 17.85 -9.76 3.34
CA CYS A 561 17.06 -8.52 3.33
C CYS A 561 15.60 -8.76 3.77
N SER A 562 15.03 -9.91 3.42
CA SER A 562 13.68 -10.30 3.84
C SER A 562 13.60 -10.68 5.32
N ALA A 563 14.73 -10.92 5.99
CA ALA A 563 14.83 -11.29 7.39
C ALA A 563 14.97 -10.09 8.35
N ALA A 564 14.80 -8.86 7.89
CA ALA A 564 14.88 -7.65 8.71
C ALA A 564 13.67 -7.49 9.66
N MET A 565 13.82 -7.94 10.91
CA MET A 565 12.70 -8.06 11.86
C MET A 565 12.92 -7.30 13.18
N GLY A 566 14.09 -6.68 13.37
CA GLY A 566 14.51 -6.11 14.66
C GLY A 566 13.78 -4.85 15.10
N LEU A 567 13.25 -4.04 14.17
CA LEU A 567 12.55 -2.79 14.48
C LEU A 567 11.14 -2.77 13.86
N PRO A 568 10.22 -1.97 14.45
CA PRO A 568 8.89 -1.74 13.89
C PRO A 568 8.92 -1.14 12.48
N THR A 569 9.95 -0.36 12.16
CA THR A 569 10.15 0.30 10.87
C THR A 569 10.95 -0.53 9.88
N SER A 570 11.45 -1.72 10.25
CA SER A 570 12.27 -2.57 9.37
C SER A 570 11.49 -3.17 8.20
N GLY A 571 10.16 -3.20 8.26
CA GLY A 571 9.32 -3.74 7.21
C GLY A 571 7.84 -3.45 7.45
N PHE A 572 7.05 -3.48 6.37
CA PHE A 572 5.61 -3.23 6.43
C PHE A 572 4.86 -4.17 7.39
N PRO A 573 5.13 -5.50 7.44
CA PRO A 573 4.50 -6.36 8.44
C PRO A 573 4.68 -5.88 9.87
N ASN A 574 5.89 -5.40 10.21
CA ASN A 574 6.22 -4.91 11.54
C ASN A 574 5.51 -3.59 11.85
N MET A 575 5.41 -2.71 10.86
CA MET A 575 4.71 -1.43 10.98
C MET A 575 3.22 -1.63 11.21
N THR A 576 2.58 -2.48 10.40
CA THR A 576 1.17 -2.83 10.56
C THR A 576 0.92 -3.49 11.92
N ALA A 577 1.82 -4.36 12.37
CA ALA A 577 1.69 -5.04 13.65
C ALA A 577 1.78 -4.10 14.86
N ILE A 578 2.66 -3.09 14.85
CA ILE A 578 2.77 -2.13 15.97
C ILE A 578 1.59 -1.16 16.04
N MET A 579 0.91 -0.91 14.92
CA MET A 579 -0.29 -0.06 14.84
C MET A 579 -1.56 -0.77 15.30
N MET A 580 -1.52 -2.08 15.54
CA MET A 580 -2.68 -2.82 16.04
C MET A 580 -3.03 -2.40 17.48
N GLU A 581 -4.26 -1.94 17.66
CA GLU A 581 -4.80 -1.43 18.92
C GLU A 581 -6.02 -2.25 19.37
N VAL A 582 -6.21 -2.31 20.69
CA VAL A 582 -7.39 -2.91 21.31
C VAL A 582 -8.58 -2.01 21.05
N PRO A 583 -9.64 -2.48 20.35
CA PRO A 583 -10.76 -1.61 19.93
C PRO A 583 -11.45 -0.86 21.06
N GLU A 584 -11.47 -1.41 22.27
CA GLU A 584 -12.17 -0.85 23.44
C GLU A 584 -11.35 0.20 24.20
N THR A 585 -10.02 0.11 24.15
CA THR A 585 -9.13 0.95 24.98
C THR A 585 -8.20 1.85 24.16
N GLY A 586 -8.06 1.61 22.84
CA GLY A 586 -7.10 2.30 21.98
C GLY A 586 -5.63 1.99 22.32
N VAL A 587 -5.38 1.08 23.25
CA VAL A 587 -4.00 0.73 23.65
C VAL A 587 -3.41 -0.25 22.64
N ARG A 588 -2.17 0.01 22.23
CA ARG A 588 -1.42 -0.86 21.31
C ARG A 588 -1.10 -2.21 21.93
N TYR A 589 -1.31 -3.28 21.16
CA TYR A 589 -0.94 -4.63 21.58
C TYR A 589 0.58 -4.80 21.73
N LEU A 590 1.33 -4.19 20.81
CA LEU A 590 2.79 -4.28 20.76
C LEU A 590 3.46 -2.93 21.07
N ARG A 591 4.71 -3.03 21.48
CA ARG A 591 5.63 -1.94 21.83
C ARG A 591 6.97 -2.23 21.17
N VAL A 592 7.77 -1.20 20.91
CA VAL A 592 9.10 -1.32 20.27
C VAL A 592 9.99 -2.37 20.95
N ARG A 593 9.93 -2.45 22.30
CA ARG A 593 10.68 -3.46 23.06
C ARG A 593 10.42 -4.89 22.60
N HIS A 594 9.21 -5.22 22.14
CA HIS A 594 8.86 -6.57 21.69
C HIS A 594 9.57 -6.93 20.38
N PHE A 595 9.74 -5.97 19.48
CA PHE A 595 10.53 -6.15 18.25
C PHE A 595 12.02 -6.28 18.56
N LEU A 596 12.57 -5.44 19.44
CA LEU A 596 13.98 -5.56 19.83
C LEU A 596 14.28 -6.91 20.49
N THR A 597 13.47 -7.30 21.47
CA THR A 597 13.75 -8.49 22.27
C THR A 597 13.42 -9.81 21.58
N ARG A 598 12.55 -9.84 20.56
CA ARG A 598 12.16 -11.08 19.86
C ARG A 598 12.48 -11.02 18.37
N GLY A 599 12.24 -9.88 17.72
CA GLY A 599 12.55 -9.65 16.32
C GLY A 599 14.04 -9.68 16.00
N VAL A 600 14.92 -9.10 16.83
CA VAL A 600 16.39 -9.21 16.62
C VAL A 600 16.86 -10.66 16.70
N PRO A 601 16.52 -11.44 17.76
CA PRO A 601 16.80 -12.88 17.76
C PRO A 601 16.21 -13.62 16.56
N SER A 602 14.98 -13.29 16.12
CA SER A 602 14.39 -13.88 14.91
C SER A 602 15.19 -13.58 13.63
N SER A 603 15.70 -12.35 13.47
CA SER A 603 16.61 -11.99 12.38
C SER A 603 17.92 -12.79 12.43
N ILE A 604 18.51 -12.97 13.61
CA ILE A 604 19.74 -13.76 13.78
C ILE A 604 19.47 -15.23 13.41
N LEU A 605 18.38 -15.82 13.89
CA LEU A 605 17.99 -17.20 13.55
C LEU A 605 17.76 -17.38 12.05
N ALA A 606 17.09 -16.42 11.42
CA ALA A 606 16.88 -16.42 9.97
C ALA A 606 18.21 -16.32 9.21
N GLY A 607 19.09 -15.40 9.62
CA GLY A 607 20.44 -15.24 9.05
C GLY A 607 21.26 -16.53 9.16
N LEU A 608 21.29 -17.16 10.33
CA LEU A 608 21.96 -18.45 10.54
C LEU A 608 21.38 -19.55 9.64
N THR A 609 20.05 -19.61 9.49
CA THR A 609 19.39 -20.60 8.63
C THR A 609 19.74 -20.38 7.15
N ILE A 610 19.80 -19.13 6.70
CA ILE A 610 20.20 -18.77 5.33
C ILE A 610 21.67 -19.13 5.08
N VAL A 611 22.55 -18.78 6.01
CA VAL A 611 24.00 -19.02 5.90
C VAL A 611 24.37 -20.50 5.99
N THR A 612 23.59 -21.32 6.71
CA THR A 612 23.87 -22.76 6.86
C THR A 612 23.10 -23.60 5.84
N LEU A 613 21.81 -23.83 6.09
CA LEU A 613 20.95 -24.62 5.23
C LEU A 613 20.78 -23.97 3.85
N GLY A 614 20.54 -22.65 3.82
CA GLY A 614 20.37 -21.92 2.57
C GLY A 614 21.60 -22.03 1.68
N TYR A 615 22.80 -21.85 2.24
CA TYR A 615 24.07 -22.06 1.54
C TYR A 615 24.18 -23.47 0.98
N GLY A 616 23.95 -24.50 1.81
CA GLY A 616 24.02 -25.89 1.35
C GLY A 616 23.05 -26.19 0.21
N LEU A 617 21.82 -25.66 0.27
CA LEU A 617 20.83 -25.81 -0.80
C LEU A 617 21.20 -25.01 -2.06
N MET A 618 21.78 -23.82 -1.91
CA MET A 618 22.25 -23.01 -3.04
C MET A 618 23.37 -23.72 -3.79
N VAL A 619 24.37 -24.25 -3.08
CA VAL A 619 25.46 -25.03 -3.67
C VAL A 619 24.93 -26.30 -4.33
N ALA A 620 24.01 -27.03 -3.69
CA ALA A 620 23.40 -28.23 -4.26
C ALA A 620 22.57 -27.95 -5.52
N ALA A 621 22.01 -26.74 -5.64
CA ALA A 621 21.29 -26.29 -6.82
C ALA A 621 22.21 -25.73 -7.93
N GLY A 622 23.52 -25.67 -7.70
CA GLY A 622 24.51 -25.19 -8.67
C GLY A 622 24.56 -23.66 -8.82
N LEU A 623 24.21 -22.90 -7.77
CA LEU A 623 24.31 -21.43 -7.73
C LEU A 623 25.71 -20.91 -7.43
#